data_AF-A0ABD0R3F2-F1
#
_entry.id   AF-A0ABD0R3F2-F1
#
_cell.length_a   1.000
_cell.length_b   1.000
_cell.length_c   1.000
_cell.angle_alpha   90.00
_cell.angle_beta   90.00
_cell.angle_gamma   90.00
#
_symmetry.space_group_name_H-M   'P 1'
#
loop_
_entity.id
_entity.type
_entity.pdbx_description
1 polymer ?
#
loop_
_entity_poly.entity_id
_entity_poly.type
_entity_poly.pdbx_seq_one_letter_code
_entity_poly.pdbx_strand_id
1 'polypeptide(L)'
;EGIHIIHNRNGRSKGQAFIELEHEEDVCKALDLHKHYLGQRFVEVYEVTNKDAEAILKATQQVTESDGVVRLRGLPFSCTEKDIIQFFS
;
A
#
# COMPACT_ATOMS: atom_id res chain seq x y z
N GLU A 1 9.09 15.52 7.68
CA GLU A 1 10.00 14.37 7.52
C GLU A 1 9.31 13.10 7.97
N GLY A 2 9.00 12.23 7.02
CA GLY A 2 8.30 10.99 7.29
C GLY A 2 8.53 9.99 6.17
N ILE A 3 8.61 8.71 6.54
CA ILE A 3 8.60 7.59 5.61
C ILE A 3 7.20 6.99 5.66
N HIS A 4 6.49 7.04 4.52
CA HIS A 4 5.12 6.57 4.40
C HIS A 4 5.08 5.32 3.53
N ILE A 5 5.00 4.14 4.15
CA ILE A 5 4.90 2.87 3.43
C ILE A 5 3.45 2.63 2.99
N ILE A 6 3.26 2.35 1.71
CA ILE A 6 1.94 2.03 1.16
C ILE A 6 1.59 0.58 1.46
N HIS A 7 0.50 0.38 2.18
CA HIS A 7 -0.10 -0.92 2.45
C HIS A 7 -1.33 -1.13 1.56
N ASN A 8 -1.65 -2.38 1.28
CA ASN A 8 -2.93 -2.74 0.69
C ASN A 8 -4.01 -2.86 1.78
N ARG A 9 -5.25 -3.18 1.38
CA ARG A 9 -6.38 -3.36 2.30
C ARG A 9 -6.18 -4.46 3.36
N ASN A 10 -5.29 -5.44 3.12
CA ASN A 10 -5.01 -6.51 4.08
C ASN A 10 -3.78 -6.22 4.96
N GLY A 11 -3.27 -4.99 4.96
CA GLY A 11 -2.12 -4.59 5.78
C GLY A 11 -0.78 -5.11 5.26
N ARG A 12 -0.73 -5.78 4.10
CA ARG A 12 0.56 -6.12 3.48
C ARG A 12 1.11 -4.93 2.72
N SER A 13 2.41 -4.70 2.86
CA SER A 13 3.10 -3.67 2.09
C SER A 13 3.01 -3.97 0.59
N LYS A 14 2.77 -2.94 -0.21
CA LYS A 14 2.78 -3.04 -1.67
C LYS A 14 4.19 -2.98 -2.27
N GLY A 15 5.21 -2.83 -1.42
CA GLY A 15 6.59 -2.57 -1.86
C GLY A 15 6.77 -1.15 -2.42
N GLN A 16 5.91 -0.21 -2.01
CA GLN A 16 5.96 1.19 -2.41
C GLN A 16 5.98 2.06 -1.15
N ALA A 17 6.72 3.17 -1.19
CA ALA A 17 6.78 4.13 -0.10
C ALA A 17 7.02 5.54 -0.65
N PHE A 18 6.59 6.55 0.11
CA PHE A 18 6.99 7.94 -0.07
C PHE A 18 7.94 8.36 1.04
N ILE A 19 8.90 9.19 0.70
CA ILE A 19 9.81 9.83 1.65
C ILE A 19 9.73 11.33 1.44
N GLU A 20 9.53 12.08 2.53
CA GLU A 20 9.64 13.53 2.52
C GLU A 20 11.08 13.91 2.86
N LEU A 21 11.75 14.59 1.94
CA LEU A 21 13.11 15.10 2.11
C LEU A 21 13.04 16.61 2.23
N GLU A 22 13.79 17.18 3.19
CA GLU A 22 13.76 18.62 3.45
C GLU A 22 14.57 19.43 2.43
N HIS A 23 15.67 18.86 1.91
CA HIS A 23 16.64 19.57 1.08
C HIS A 23 16.69 19.00 -0.35
N GLU A 24 16.80 19.89 -1.34
CA GLU A 24 16.94 19.52 -2.76
C GLU A 24 18.17 18.63 -3.02
N GLU A 25 19.27 18.86 -2.29
CA GLU A 25 20.46 18.02 -2.39
C GLU A 25 20.19 16.55 -2.03
N ASP A 26 19.32 16.31 -1.03
CA ASP A 26 18.94 14.96 -0.62
C ASP A 26 18.02 14.31 -1.65
N VAL A 27 17.17 15.10 -2.32
CA VAL A 27 16.36 14.62 -3.46
C VAL A 27 17.27 14.13 -4.59
N CYS A 28 18.28 14.92 -4.97
CA CYS A 28 19.25 14.51 -5.98
C CYS A 28 19.96 13.20 -5.60
N LYS A 29 20.47 13.09 -4.36
CA LYS A 29 21.12 11.87 -3.87
C LYS A 29 20.17 10.67 -3.87
N ALA A 30 18.89 10.86 -3.56
CA ALA A 30 17.90 9.80 -3.60
C ALA A 30 17.65 9.32 -5.04
N LEU A 31 17.56 10.24 -6.00
CA LEU A 31 17.38 9.92 -7.41
C LEU A 31 18.56 9.13 -8.00
N ASP A 32 19.79 9.41 -7.56
CA ASP A 32 20.98 8.65 -7.96
C ASP A 32 20.91 7.16 -7.55
N LEU A 33 20.08 6.81 -6.56
CA LEU A 33 19.86 5.42 -6.14
C LEU A 33 18.84 4.67 -7.01
N HIS A 34 18.35 5.28 -8.09
CA HIS A 34 17.45 4.60 -9.03
C HIS A 34 18.09 3.32 -9.60
N LYS A 35 17.38 2.20 -9.48
CA LYS A 35 17.79 0.82 -9.84
C LYS A 35 18.92 0.23 -8.99
N HIS A 36 19.30 0.85 -7.88
CA HIS A 36 20.17 0.20 -6.91
C HIS A 36 19.46 -0.94 -6.18
N TYR A 37 20.22 -1.93 -5.74
CA TYR A 37 19.68 -3.08 -5.02
C TYR A 37 19.48 -2.77 -3.54
N LEU A 38 18.26 -3.02 -3.06
CA LEU A 38 17.92 -3.12 -1.65
C LEU A 38 17.69 -4.60 -1.30
N GLY A 39 18.71 -5.26 -0.77
CA GLY A 39 18.72 -6.69 -0.56
C GLY A 39 18.61 -7.45 -1.88
N GLN A 40 17.52 -8.19 -2.09
CA GLN A 40 17.33 -9.03 -3.28
C GLN A 40 16.52 -8.37 -4.41
N ARG A 41 16.17 -7.09 -4.30
CA ARG A 41 15.38 -6.38 -5.32
C ARG A 41 16.02 -5.04 -5.64
N PHE A 42 16.01 -4.65 -6.90
CA PHE A 42 16.30 -3.26 -7.26
C PHE A 42 15.12 -2.38 -6.90
N VAL A 43 15.40 -1.16 -6.45
CA VAL A 43 14.38 -0.15 -6.16
C VAL A 43 14.36 0.89 -7.27
N GLU A 44 13.16 1.32 -7.65
CA GLU A 44 12.99 2.44 -8.56
C GLU A 44 12.69 3.69 -7.74
N VAL A 45 13.51 4.72 -7.92
CA VAL A 45 13.32 6.02 -7.26
C VAL A 45 12.92 7.03 -8.33
N TYR A 46 11.89 7.80 -8.03
CA TYR A 46 11.35 8.85 -8.89
C TYR A 46 10.94 10.03 -8.02
N GLU A 47 11.12 11.24 -8.54
CA GLU A 47 10.58 12.44 -7.92
C GLU A 47 9.06 12.49 -8.16
N VAL A 48 8.31 12.89 -7.14
CA VAL A 48 6.86 13.06 -7.22
C VAL A 48 6.49 14.44 -6.73
N THR A 49 5.42 15.01 -7.28
CA THR A 49 4.92 16.28 -6.78
C THR A 49 4.22 16.08 -5.44
N ASN A 50 4.25 17.11 -4.59
CA ASN A 50 3.51 17.08 -3.31
C ASN A 50 2.01 16.78 -3.52
N LYS A 51 1.42 17.26 -4.61
CA LYS A 51 0.00 17.01 -4.93
C LYS A 51 -0.26 15.52 -5.21
N ASP A 52 0.62 14.88 -5.97
CA ASP A 52 0.48 13.46 -6.29
C ASP A 52 0.72 12.59 -5.05
N ALA A 53 1.75 12.91 -4.26
CA ALA A 53 2.04 12.23 -3.01
C ALA A 53 0.83 12.33 -2.05
N GLU A 54 0.27 13.53 -1.86
CA GLU A 54 -0.89 13.76 -1.00
C GLU A 54 -2.13 13.00 -1.49
N ALA A 55 -2.40 13.00 -2.80
CA ALA A 55 -3.53 12.28 -3.38
C ALA A 55 -3.42 10.76 -3.15
N ILE A 56 -2.21 10.19 -3.32
CA ILE A 56 -1.97 8.76 -3.11
C ILE A 56 -2.06 8.43 -1.63
N LEU A 57 -1.44 9.22 -0.75
CA LEU A 57 -1.51 9.01 0.70
C LEU A 57 -2.95 9.06 1.19
N LYS A 58 -3.75 10.05 0.78
CA LYS A 58 -5.19 10.13 1.09
C LYS A 58 -5.97 8.91 0.60
N ALA A 59 -5.72 8.45 -0.63
CA ALA A 59 -6.36 7.25 -1.16
C ALA A 59 -6.00 5.98 -0.36
N THR A 60 -4.80 5.94 0.24
CA THR A 60 -4.37 4.82 1.08
C THR A 60 -4.83 4.94 2.54
N GLN A 61 -5.08 6.16 3.03
CA GLN A 61 -5.58 6.43 4.38
C GLN A 61 -7.04 6.01 4.58
N GLN A 62 -7.82 5.84 3.50
CA GLN A 62 -9.23 5.39 3.55
C GLN A 62 -9.42 3.93 4.05
N VAL A 63 -8.39 3.29 4.62
CA VAL A 63 -8.42 1.89 5.07
C VAL A 63 -8.47 1.76 6.60
N THR A 64 -8.50 2.85 7.37
CA THR A 64 -8.60 2.77 8.84
C THR A 64 -10.02 2.65 9.40
N GLU A 65 -11.06 2.66 8.56
CA GLU A 65 -12.39 2.18 8.96
C GLU A 65 -12.59 0.77 8.37
N SER A 66 -12.57 -0.23 9.25
CA SER A 66 -13.03 -1.57 8.89
C SER A 66 -14.53 -1.47 8.58
N ASP A 67 -14.90 -1.41 7.31
CA ASP A 67 -16.30 -1.45 6.84
C ASP A 67 -17.09 -2.70 7.31
N GLY A 68 -16.47 -3.61 8.07
CA GLY A 68 -17.10 -4.84 8.53
C GLY A 68 -17.37 -5.84 7.40
N VAL A 69 -16.66 -5.71 6.27
CA VAL A 69 -16.86 -6.55 5.09
C VAL A 69 -15.68 -7.50 4.88
N VAL A 70 -15.98 -8.80 4.78
CA VAL A 70 -15.02 -9.86 4.44
C VAL A 70 -15.32 -10.45 3.08
N ARG A 71 -14.29 -10.77 2.30
CA ARG A 71 -14.43 -11.45 1.01
C ARG A 71 -14.22 -12.96 1.19
N LEU A 72 -15.28 -13.74 0.97
CA LEU A 72 -15.19 -15.20 0.91
C LEU A 72 -14.67 -15.65 -0.46
N ARG A 73 -13.81 -16.68 -0.50
CA ARG A 73 -13.32 -17.33 -1.72
C ARG A 73 -13.32 -18.84 -1.52
N GLY A 74 -13.60 -19.61 -2.57
CA GLY A 74 -13.57 -21.08 -2.54
C GLY A 74 -14.83 -21.76 -1.99
N LEU A 75 -15.98 -21.07 -2.04
CA LEU A 75 -17.26 -21.68 -1.67
C LEU A 75 -17.64 -22.79 -2.67
N PRO A 76 -18.24 -23.91 -2.21
CA PRO A 76 -18.80 -24.92 -3.10
C PRO A 76 -19.84 -24.33 -4.05
N PHE A 77 -19.96 -24.87 -5.27
CA PHE A 77 -20.97 -24.42 -6.25
C PHE A 77 -22.41 -24.55 -5.74
N SER A 78 -22.66 -25.46 -4.80
CA SER A 78 -23.96 -25.69 -4.17
C SER A 78 -24.18 -24.88 -2.89
N CYS A 79 -23.24 -24.00 -2.50
CA CYS A 79 -23.35 -23.22 -1.27
C CYS A 79 -24.51 -22.21 -1.34
N THR A 80 -25.28 -22.13 -0.26
CA THR A 80 -26.39 -21.19 -0.10
C THR A 80 -26.09 -20.12 0.95
N GLU A 81 -26.91 -19.08 1.03
CA GLU A 81 -26.79 -18.04 2.06
C GLU A 81 -26.90 -18.61 3.47
N LYS A 82 -27.77 -19.60 3.68
CA LYS A 82 -27.92 -20.27 4.98
C LYS A 82 -26.65 -20.96 5.43
N ASP A 83 -25.92 -21.60 4.51
CA ASP A 83 -24.65 -22.26 4.81
C ASP A 83 -23.61 -21.24 5.28
N ILE A 84 -23.57 -20.05 4.66
CA ILE A 84 -22.67 -18.96 5.04
C ILE A 84 -23.04 -18.39 6.42
N ILE A 85 -24.33 -18.15 6.68
CA ILE A 85 -24.82 -17.67 7.98
C ILE A 85 -24.46 -18.68 9.07
N GLN A 86 -24.71 -19.97 8.83
CA GLN A 86 -24.39 -21.04 9.78
C GLN A 86 -22.88 -21.18 10.01
N PHE A 87 -22.04 -20.94 8.99
CA PHE A 87 -20.59 -20.98 9.13
C PHE A 87 -20.03 -19.88 10.06
N PHE A 88 -20.66 -18.70 10.08
CA PHE A 88 -20.24 -17.56 10.91
C PHE A 88 -21.02 -17.40 12.22
N SER A 89 -22.00 -18.27 12.51
CA SER A 89 -22.73 -18.31 13.79
C SER A 89 -21.97 -19.13 14.83
#